data_AF-A0A2N2VSX7-F1
#
_entry.id   AF-A0A2N2VSX7-F1
#
_cell.length_a   1.000
_cell.length_b   1.000
_cell.length_c   1.000
_cell.angle_alpha   90.00
_cell.angle_beta   90.00
_cell.angle_gamma   90.00
#
_symmetry.space_group_name_H-M   'P 1'
#
loop_
_entity.id
_entity.type
_entity.pdbx_description
1 polymer ?
#
loop_
_entity_poly.entity_id
_entity_poly.type
_entity_poly.pdbx_seq_one_letter_code
_entity_poly.pdbx_strand_id
1 'polypeptide(L)'
;MKFNKISALLLACLFSASINQLPAQESSQKEKTIIYKFDIKKEIAPPVWHTTRKALLEAKELKADVILIHMNTYGGMLESADSIRTAILQSEIPVWVF
;
A
#
# COMPACT_ATOMS: atom_id res chain seq x y z
N MET A 1 10.58 54.32 -37.57
CA MET A 1 9.61 54.14 -36.45
C MET A 1 10.43 54.09 -35.16
N LYS A 2 10.42 55.15 -34.33
CA LYS A 2 11.25 55.22 -33.10
C LYS A 2 10.52 54.50 -31.97
N PHE A 3 11.02 53.35 -31.52
CA PHE A 3 10.47 52.65 -30.37
C PHE A 3 10.74 53.46 -29.10
N ASN A 4 9.69 53.97 -28.46
CA ASN A 4 9.80 54.70 -27.20
C ASN A 4 10.09 53.74 -26.06
N LYS A 5 11.08 54.06 -25.21
CA LYS A 5 11.50 53.20 -24.07
C LYS A 5 10.34 52.83 -23.14
N ILE A 6 9.32 53.69 -23.05
CA ILE A 6 8.09 53.47 -22.27
C ILE A 6 7.21 52.37 -22.89
N SER A 7 7.14 52.30 -24.23
CA SER A 7 6.41 51.26 -24.96
C SER A 7 7.11 49.90 -24.82
N ALA A 8 8.45 49.88 -24.76
CA ALA A 8 9.22 48.68 -24.45
C ALA A 8 9.01 48.19 -23.00
N LEU A 9 8.85 49.12 -22.05
CA LEU A 9 8.60 48.79 -20.64
C LEU A 9 7.19 48.19 -20.43
N LEU A 10 6.18 48.75 -21.10
CA LEU A 10 4.81 48.23 -21.06
C LEU A 10 4.68 46.84 -21.70
N LEU A 11 5.42 46.57 -22.77
CA LEU A 11 5.45 45.26 -23.41
C LEU A 11 6.16 44.20 -22.55
N ALA A 12 7.19 44.60 -21.79
CA ALA A 12 7.88 43.72 -20.84
C ALA A 12 6.98 43.34 -19.64
N CYS A 13 6.15 44.26 -19.13
CA CYS A 13 5.19 43.97 -18.06
C CYS A 13 4.04 43.05 -18.50
N LEU A 14 3.64 43.08 -19.77
CA LEU A 14 2.63 42.17 -20.30
C LEU A 14 3.17 40.74 -20.48
N PHE A 15 4.48 40.59 -20.69
CA PHE A 15 5.13 39.29 -20.84
C PHE A 15 5.31 38.56 -19.49
N SER A 16 5.52 39.29 -18.39
CA SER A 16 5.65 38.70 -17.05
C SER A 16 4.32 38.25 -16.44
N ALA A 17 3.19 38.81 -16.89
CA ALA A 17 1.86 38.43 -16.39
C ALA A 17 1.38 37.04 -16.87
N SER A 18 1.97 36.48 -17.94
CA SER A 18 1.51 35.23 -18.56
C SER A 18 2.21 33.95 -18.06
N ILE A 19 3.14 34.04 -17.10
CA ILE A 19 3.94 32.88 -16.65
C ILE A 19 3.20 32.04 -15.58
N ASN A 20 2.04 32.48 -15.08
CA ASN A 20 1.33 31.81 -13.96
C ASN A 20 0.35 30.69 -14.38
N GLN A 21 0.39 30.19 -15.61
CA GLN A 21 -0.44 29.05 -16.04
C GLN A 21 0.41 27.79 -16.25
N LEU A 22 1.10 27.36 -15.21
CA LEU A 22 1.48 25.95 -15.08
C LEU A 22 0.35 25.27 -14.31
N PRO A 23 -0.31 24.23 -14.87
CA PRO A 23 -1.22 23.42 -14.08
C PRO A 23 -0.40 22.80 -12.95
N ALA A 24 -0.70 23.20 -11.70
CA ALA A 24 -0.19 22.55 -10.52
C ALA A 24 -0.74 21.12 -10.53
N GLN A 25 0.10 20.18 -10.96
CA GLN A 25 -0.21 18.77 -10.89
C GLN A 25 -0.19 18.40 -9.40
N GLU A 26 -1.35 18.43 -8.75
CA GLU A 26 -1.53 17.90 -7.40
C GLU A 26 -1.13 16.44 -7.42
N SER A 27 0.13 16.16 -7.09
CA SER A 27 0.57 14.84 -6.68
C SER A 27 0.01 14.61 -5.30
N SER A 28 -1.28 14.29 -5.22
CA SER A 28 -1.84 13.65 -4.04
C SER A 28 -1.02 12.36 -3.87
N GLN A 29 -0.02 12.40 -3.00
CA GLN A 29 0.70 11.20 -2.56
C GLN A 29 -0.31 10.39 -1.77
N LYS A 30 -1.16 9.62 -2.49
CA LYS A 30 -1.99 8.60 -1.87
C LYS A 30 -1.03 7.71 -1.10
N GLU A 31 -1.24 7.60 0.20
CA GLU A 31 -0.49 6.67 1.03
C GLU A 31 -0.56 5.29 0.36
N LYS A 32 0.62 4.68 0.16
CA LYS A 32 0.71 3.39 -0.51
C LYS A 32 0.10 2.34 0.41
N THR A 33 -0.95 1.68 -0.04
CA THR A 33 -1.52 0.52 0.66
C THR A 33 -0.51 -0.62 0.66
N ILE A 34 -0.21 -1.16 1.84
CA ILE A 34 0.70 -2.29 2.04
C ILE A 34 -0.14 -3.55 2.22
N ILE A 35 -0.05 -4.47 1.25
CA ILE A 35 -0.68 -5.79 1.31
C ILE A 35 0.41 -6.82 1.62
N TYR A 36 0.38 -7.38 2.83
CA TYR A 36 1.29 -8.46 3.22
C TYR A 36 0.73 -9.80 2.74
N LYS A 37 1.45 -10.52 1.89
CA LYS A 37 0.98 -11.79 1.31
C LYS A 37 1.87 -12.96 1.72
N PHE A 38 1.25 -14.08 2.10
CA PHE A 38 1.92 -15.37 2.21
C PHE A 38 1.02 -16.53 1.76
N ASP A 39 1.65 -17.69 1.53
CA ASP A 39 0.99 -18.87 0.98
C ASP A 39 0.87 -19.99 2.04
N ILE A 40 -0.28 -20.66 2.07
CA ILE A 40 -0.49 -21.93 2.77
C ILE A 40 -0.86 -22.98 1.72
N LYS A 41 0.16 -23.67 1.19
CA LYS A 41 0.04 -24.66 0.10
C LYS A 41 0.41 -26.09 0.52
N LYS A 42 0.56 -26.31 1.83
CA LYS A 42 1.02 -27.57 2.42
C LYS A 42 -0.03 -28.07 3.42
N GLU A 43 0.09 -29.34 3.80
CA GLU A 43 -0.70 -29.91 4.89
C GLU A 43 -0.58 -29.05 6.16
N ILE A 44 -1.71 -28.87 6.85
CA ILE A 44 -1.78 -28.11 8.10
C ILE A 44 -1.08 -28.89 9.21
N ALA A 45 0.04 -28.33 9.67
CA ALA A 45 0.91 -28.94 10.67
C ALA A 45 1.65 -27.84 11.46
N PRO A 46 2.38 -28.18 12.55
CA PRO A 46 3.12 -27.21 13.36
C PRO A 46 4.05 -26.28 12.57
N PRO A 47 4.70 -26.70 11.47
CA PRO A 47 5.47 -25.78 10.63
C PRO A 47 4.61 -24.70 9.95
N VAL A 48 3.41 -25.05 9.45
CA VAL A 48 2.49 -24.06 8.87
C VAL A 48 2.03 -23.08 9.95
N TRP A 49 1.73 -23.57 11.15
CA TRP A 49 1.41 -22.70 12.28
C TRP A 49 2.56 -21.74 12.62
N HIS A 50 3.80 -22.23 12.65
CA HIS A 50 4.98 -21.38 12.85
C HIS A 50 5.10 -20.30 11.77
N THR A 51 4.93 -20.66 10.50
CA THR A 51 4.92 -19.71 9.38
C THR A 51 3.81 -18.68 9.51
N THR A 52 2.58 -19.10 9.84
CA THR A 52 1.44 -18.18 10.04
C THR A 52 1.74 -17.16 11.13
N ARG A 53 2.24 -17.58 12.30
CA ARG A 53 2.62 -16.64 13.37
C ARG A 53 3.66 -15.63 12.92
N LYS A 54 4.69 -16.11 12.22
CA LYS A 54 5.76 -15.25 11.72
C LYS A 54 5.21 -14.22 10.72
N ALA A 55 4.36 -14.65 9.80
CA ALA A 55 3.72 -13.79 8.81
C ALA A 55 2.83 -12.71 9.46
N LEU A 56 2.03 -13.07 10.47
CA LEU A 56 1.22 -12.10 11.20
C LEU A 56 2.07 -11.06 11.94
N LEU A 57 3.20 -11.48 12.53
CA LEU A 57 4.13 -10.57 13.18
C LEU A 57 4.80 -9.63 12.17
N GLU A 58 5.32 -10.17 11.07
CA GLU A 58 5.96 -9.37 10.01
C GLU A 58 4.97 -8.36 9.40
N ALA A 59 3.71 -8.75 9.19
CA ALA A 59 2.66 -7.84 8.73
C ALA A 59 2.42 -6.68 9.71
N LYS A 60 2.44 -6.98 11.03
CA LYS A 60 2.30 -5.97 12.09
C LYS A 60 3.51 -5.02 12.12
N GLU A 61 4.72 -5.54 12.02
CA GLU A 61 5.95 -4.74 11.98
C GLU A 61 5.99 -3.81 10.76
N LEU A 62 5.52 -4.29 9.61
CA LEU A 62 5.41 -3.52 8.37
C LEU A 62 4.20 -2.56 8.35
N LYS A 63 3.34 -2.58 9.38
CA LYS A 63 2.08 -1.84 9.42
C LYS A 63 1.23 -2.07 8.17
N ALA A 64 1.11 -3.33 7.76
CA ALA A 64 0.30 -3.70 6.61
C ALA A 64 -1.17 -3.33 6.82
N ASP A 65 -1.82 -2.87 5.76
CA ASP A 65 -3.25 -2.54 5.78
C ASP A 65 -4.13 -3.80 5.68
N VAL A 66 -3.61 -4.83 4.97
CA VAL A 66 -4.30 -6.10 4.75
C VAL A 66 -3.28 -7.25 4.72
N ILE A 67 -3.66 -8.39 5.30
CA ILE A 67 -2.96 -9.66 5.16
C ILE A 67 -3.74 -10.52 4.15
N LEU A 68 -3.06 -10.99 3.12
CA LEU A 68 -3.63 -11.85 2.10
C LEU A 68 -3.01 -13.25 2.17
N ILE A 69 -3.83 -14.25 2.48
CA ILE A 69 -3.41 -15.65 2.55
C ILE A 69 -3.93 -16.36 1.30
N HIS A 70 -3.02 -16.87 0.48
CA HIS A 70 -3.39 -17.80 -0.58
C HIS A 70 -3.36 -19.22 0.00
N MET A 71 -4.54 -19.78 0.25
CA MET A 71 -4.69 -21.04 0.96
C MET A 71 -5.21 -22.13 0.02
N ASN A 72 -4.36 -23.12 -0.24
CA ASN A 72 -4.74 -24.30 -0.98
C ASN A 72 -4.16 -25.54 -0.28
N THR A 73 -4.97 -26.18 0.54
CA THR A 73 -4.56 -27.33 1.34
C THR A 73 -5.73 -28.29 1.53
N TYR A 74 -5.43 -29.58 1.64
CA TYR A 74 -6.41 -30.62 1.97
C TYR A 74 -6.78 -30.65 3.47
N GLY A 75 -6.14 -29.81 4.30
CA GLY A 75 -6.29 -29.82 5.75
C GLY A 75 -5.07 -30.44 6.42
N GLY A 76 -5.26 -31.11 7.55
CA GLY A 76 -4.19 -31.71 8.36
C GLY A 76 -4.57 -31.78 9.83
N MET A 77 -3.61 -31.49 10.71
CA MET A 77 -3.81 -31.52 12.16
C MET A 77 -4.81 -30.45 12.63
N LEU A 78 -5.86 -30.92 13.31
CA LEU A 78 -6.94 -30.08 13.85
C LEU A 78 -6.42 -29.00 14.80
N GLU A 79 -5.48 -29.33 15.69
CA GLU A 79 -4.90 -28.37 16.64
C GLU A 79 -4.18 -27.20 15.94
N SER A 80 -3.42 -27.52 14.87
CA SER A 80 -2.75 -26.49 14.07
C SER A 80 -3.76 -25.65 13.29
N ALA A 81 -4.81 -26.27 12.75
CA ALA A 81 -5.89 -25.57 12.07
C ALA A 81 -6.63 -24.61 13.01
N ASP A 82 -6.96 -25.05 14.22
CA ASP A 82 -7.65 -24.21 15.21
C ASP A 82 -6.76 -23.07 15.72
N SER A 83 -5.46 -23.32 15.89
CA SER A 83 -4.48 -22.28 16.22
C SER A 83 -4.40 -21.21 15.13
N ILE A 84 -4.33 -21.61 13.86
CA ILE A 84 -4.32 -20.70 12.71
C ILE A 84 -5.63 -19.90 12.65
N ARG A 85 -6.78 -20.57 12.79
CA ARG A 85 -8.10 -19.93 12.81
C ARG A 85 -8.18 -18.89 13.92
N THR A 86 -7.78 -19.23 15.14
CA THR A 86 -7.80 -18.32 16.29
C THR A 86 -6.94 -17.10 16.02
N ALA A 87 -5.72 -17.29 15.50
CA ALA A 87 -4.82 -16.18 15.17
C ALA A 87 -5.39 -15.26 14.07
N ILE A 88 -6.04 -15.82 13.05
CA ILE A 88 -6.71 -15.04 12.00
C ILE A 88 -7.86 -14.22 12.59
N LEU A 89 -8.72 -14.84 13.39
CA LEU A 89 -9.89 -14.17 13.98
C LEU A 89 -9.52 -13.09 15.01
N GLN A 90 -8.35 -13.20 15.63
CA GLN A 90 -7.84 -12.24 16.60
C GLN A 90 -6.91 -11.18 15.99
N SER A 91 -6.67 -11.21 14.67
CA SER A 91 -5.79 -10.24 14.02
C SER A 91 -6.39 -8.83 14.03
N GLU A 92 -5.59 -7.84 14.45
CA GLU A 92 -5.92 -6.41 14.34
C GLU A 92 -5.89 -5.91 12.89
N ILE A 93 -5.11 -6.58 12.03
CA ILE A 93 -5.03 -6.30 10.59
C ILE A 93 -6.04 -7.20 9.87
N PRO A 94 -6.89 -6.66 8.97
CA PRO A 94 -7.82 -7.44 8.17
C PRO A 94 -7.11 -8.57 7.42
N VAL A 95 -7.63 -9.81 7.55
CA VAL A 95 -7.08 -11.00 6.89
C VAL A 95 -8.07 -11.52 5.86
N TRP A 96 -7.63 -11.62 4.62
CA TRP A 96 -8.40 -12.23 3.53
C TRP A 96 -7.75 -13.53 3.08
N VAL A 97 -8.58 -14.54 2.83
CA VAL A 97 -8.13 -15.87 2.40
C VAL A 97 -8.81 -16.22 1.09
N PHE A 98 -8.06 -16.76 0.12
CA PHE A 98 -8.57 -17.21 -1.17
C PHE A 98 -7.86 -18.48 -1.64
#